data_AF-A0AAW2MUM2-F1
#
_entry.id   AF-A0AAW2MUM2-F1
#
_cell.length_a   1.000
_cell.length_b   1.000
_cell.length_c   1.000
_cell.angle_alpha   90.00
_cell.angle_beta   90.00
_cell.angle_gamma   90.00
#
_symmetry.space_group_name_H-M   'P 1'
#
loop_
_entity.id
_entity.type
_entity.pdbx_description
1 polymer ?
#
loop_
_entity_poly.entity_id
_entity_poly.type
_entity_poly.pdbx_seq_one_letter_code
_entity_poly.pdbx_strand_id
1 'polypeptide(L)'
;MQGATEFKTEIELLSRIHHKNVVSLVGFCYDLGEQMLVYEYISNGTLRDCLSGKSGFWLDWNKRLKVALDAARGLSYLHELSDPPIIHRDVKSTNILLDTNLNAKVADFGLSKLLVILARVTLQRKSKGHW
;
A
#
# COMPACT_ATOMS: atom_id res chain seq x y z
N MET A 1 16.50 2.05 15.83
CA MET A 1 15.21 2.60 16.32
C MET A 1 14.19 2.87 15.21
N GLN A 2 14.60 3.07 13.96
CA GLN A 2 13.67 3.29 12.83
C GLN A 2 12.75 2.08 12.55
N GLY A 3 13.28 0.85 12.56
CA GLY A 3 12.48 -0.37 12.30
C GLY A 3 11.33 -0.61 13.28
N ALA A 4 11.47 -0.21 14.55
CA ALA A 4 10.38 -0.35 15.53
C ALA A 4 9.18 0.57 15.24
N THR A 5 9.45 1.74 14.64
CA THR A 5 8.40 2.66 14.18
C THR A 5 7.73 2.13 12.92
N GLU A 6 8.52 1.60 11.97
CA GLU A 6 8.02 1.00 10.73
C GLU A 6 7.11 -0.20 11.05
N PHE A 7 7.54 -1.09 11.95
CA PHE A 7 6.74 -2.23 12.42
C PHE A 7 5.36 -1.83 12.95
N LYS A 8 5.31 -0.84 13.87
CA LYS A 8 4.04 -0.34 14.43
C LYS A 8 3.17 0.31 13.36
N THR A 9 3.79 1.08 12.46
CA THR A 9 3.11 1.75 11.35
C THR A 9 2.44 0.73 10.44
N GLU A 10 3.15 -0.35 10.06
CA GLU A 10 2.58 -1.39 9.20
C GLU A 10 1.40 -2.10 9.85
N ILE A 11 1.52 -2.48 11.13
CA ILE A 11 0.42 -3.12 11.86
C ILE A 11 -0.80 -2.20 11.89
N GLU A 12 -0.62 -0.93 12.27
CA GLU A 12 -1.73 0.02 12.39
C GLU A 12 -2.45 0.23 11.06
N LEU A 13 -1.71 0.38 9.97
CA LEU A 13 -2.26 0.66 8.66
C LEU A 13 -2.87 -0.58 8.01
N LEU A 14 -2.11 -1.69 7.93
CA LEU A 14 -2.54 -2.90 7.24
C LEU A 14 -3.70 -3.61 7.94
N SER A 15 -3.84 -3.47 9.26
CA SER A 15 -4.99 -4.05 9.99
C SER A 15 -6.33 -3.41 9.60
N ARG A 16 -6.31 -2.22 8.99
CA ARG A 16 -7.52 -1.45 8.65
C ARG A 16 -7.91 -1.56 7.18
N ILE A 17 -7.05 -2.10 6.34
CA ILE A 17 -7.22 -2.08 4.89
C ILE A 17 -7.25 -3.47 4.28
N HIS A 18 -8.16 -3.67 3.34
CA HIS A 18 -8.34 -4.94 2.63
C HIS A 18 -8.70 -4.64 1.19
N HIS A 19 -7.78 -4.91 0.28
CA HIS A 19 -7.99 -4.67 -1.15
C HIS A 19 -7.20 -5.67 -1.99
N LYS A 20 -7.78 -6.13 -3.09
CA LYS A 20 -7.17 -7.16 -3.96
C LYS A 20 -5.80 -6.77 -4.53
N ASN A 21 -5.52 -5.47 -4.66
CA ASN A 21 -4.25 -4.92 -5.15
C ASN A 21 -3.38 -4.31 -4.04
N VAL A 22 -3.62 -4.68 -2.78
CA VAL A 22 -2.76 -4.38 -1.63
C VAL A 22 -2.42 -5.70 -0.96
N VAL A 23 -1.19 -5.85 -0.46
CA VAL A 23 -0.80 -7.04 0.29
C VAL A 23 -1.56 -7.09 1.62
N SER A 24 -2.01 -8.27 2.00
CA SER A 24 -2.75 -8.50 3.24
C SER A 24 -1.80 -8.91 4.35
N LEU A 25 -1.89 -8.25 5.49
CA LEU A 25 -1.24 -8.68 6.73
C LEU A 25 -2.09 -9.78 7.35
N VAL A 26 -1.50 -10.97 7.53
CA VAL A 26 -2.13 -12.13 8.18
C VAL A 26 -1.99 -12.02 9.70
N GLY A 27 -0.85 -11.51 10.17
CA GLY A 27 -0.60 -11.32 11.59
C GLY A 27 0.77 -10.73 11.85
N PHE A 28 1.12 -10.63 13.13
CA PHE A 28 2.43 -10.18 13.58
C PHE A 28 2.88 -10.97 14.81
N CYS A 29 4.19 -11.01 15.04
CA CYS A 29 4.80 -11.51 16.26
C CYS A 29 5.52 -10.36 16.96
N TYR A 30 5.30 -10.25 18.26
CA TYR A 30 6.05 -9.35 19.15
C TYR A 30 6.38 -10.12 20.42
N ASP A 31 7.50 -10.82 20.42
CA ASP A 31 7.90 -11.67 21.54
C ASP A 31 9.43 -11.66 21.71
N LEU A 32 9.89 -11.74 22.96
CA LEU A 32 11.32 -11.78 23.34
C LEU A 32 12.22 -10.71 22.68
N GLY A 33 11.65 -9.57 22.30
CA GLY A 33 12.37 -8.48 21.62
C GLY A 33 12.42 -8.59 20.09
N GLU A 34 11.88 -9.66 19.52
CA GLU A 34 11.76 -9.86 18.08
C GLU A 34 10.46 -9.28 17.53
N GLN A 35 10.54 -8.73 16.32
CA GLN A 35 9.42 -8.10 15.62
C GLN A 35 9.26 -8.74 14.24
N MET A 36 8.15 -9.43 13.99
CA MET A 36 7.90 -10.11 12.71
C MET A 36 6.52 -9.77 12.17
N LEU A 37 6.43 -9.55 10.86
CA LEU A 37 5.18 -9.35 10.15
C LEU A 37 4.94 -10.55 9.25
N VAL A 38 3.72 -11.08 9.28
CA VAL A 38 3.31 -12.25 8.50
C VAL A 38 2.31 -11.78 7.46
N TYR A 39 2.66 -11.93 6.18
CA TYR A 39 1.82 -11.52 5.05
C TYR A 39 1.25 -12.73 4.33
N GLU A 40 0.24 -12.49 3.48
CA GLU A 40 -0.09 -13.45 2.42
C GLU A 40 1.14 -13.72 1.53
N TYR A 41 1.31 -14.96 1.10
CA TYR A 41 2.43 -15.31 0.23
C TYR A 41 2.12 -14.96 -1.23
N ILE A 42 2.98 -14.14 -1.84
CA ILE A 42 2.85 -13.69 -3.22
C ILE A 42 3.94 -14.36 -4.08
N SER A 43 3.54 -15.35 -4.87
CA SER A 43 4.44 -16.38 -5.41
C SER A 43 5.43 -15.93 -6.47
N ASN A 44 5.11 -14.89 -7.25
CA ASN A 44 5.94 -14.46 -8.39
C ASN A 44 6.95 -13.37 -8.01
N GLY A 45 7.06 -13.04 -6.72
CA GLY A 45 8.04 -12.08 -6.21
C GLY A 45 7.77 -10.64 -6.67
N THR A 46 8.83 -9.86 -6.82
CA THR A 46 8.73 -8.42 -7.12
C THR A 46 8.59 -8.15 -8.61
N LEU A 47 7.94 -7.03 -8.94
CA LEU A 47 7.89 -6.52 -10.31
C LEU A 47 9.30 -6.22 -10.85
N ARG A 48 10.24 -5.75 -10.01
CA ARG A 48 11.63 -5.54 -10.41
C ARG A 48 12.25 -6.81 -10.97
N ASP A 49 12.10 -7.92 -10.25
CA ASP A 49 12.72 -9.20 -10.64
C ASP A 49 12.05 -9.74 -11.93
N CYS A 50 10.74 -9.57 -12.06
CA CYS A 50 9.98 -9.89 -13.26
C CYS A 50 10.39 -9.08 -14.49
N LEU A 51 10.64 -7.77 -14.32
CA LEU A 51 11.12 -6.91 -15.41
C LEU A 51 12.57 -7.20 -15.80
N SER A 52 13.38 -7.70 -14.86
CA SER A 52 14.78 -8.06 -15.12
C SER A 52 14.95 -9.40 -15.84
N GLY A 53 13.87 -10.16 -16.04
CA GLY A 53 13.91 -11.50 -16.65
C GLY A 53 14.40 -12.61 -15.72
N LYS A 54 14.71 -12.30 -14.45
CA LYS A 54 15.16 -13.28 -13.45
C LYS A 54 14.05 -14.21 -12.94
N SER A 55 12.78 -13.85 -13.15
CA SER A 55 11.61 -14.62 -12.67
C SER A 55 11.24 -15.81 -13.56
N GLY A 56 11.89 -15.99 -14.72
CA GLY A 56 11.61 -17.08 -15.65
C GLY A 56 10.37 -16.89 -16.54
N PHE A 57 9.65 -15.77 -16.45
CA PHE A 57 8.53 -15.44 -17.35
C PHE A 57 8.60 -13.99 -17.86
N TRP A 58 8.18 -13.79 -19.11
CA TRP A 58 8.27 -12.49 -19.78
C TRP A 58 6.98 -11.69 -19.66
N LEU A 59 7.09 -10.45 -19.16
CA LEU A 59 6.00 -9.47 -19.16
C LEU A 59 5.94 -8.78 -20.52
N ASP A 60 5.05 -9.26 -21.38
CA ASP A 60 4.65 -8.53 -22.60
C ASP A 60 3.96 -7.20 -22.25
N TRP A 61 3.71 -6.39 -23.27
CA TRP A 61 3.14 -5.06 -23.10
C TRP A 61 1.77 -5.07 -22.40
N ASN A 62 0.89 -6.01 -22.75
CA ASN A 62 -0.44 -6.10 -22.16
C ASN A 62 -0.36 -6.47 -20.66
N LYS A 63 0.54 -7.40 -20.29
CA LYS A 63 0.79 -7.73 -18.88
C LYS A 63 1.34 -6.54 -18.11
N ARG A 64 2.25 -5.75 -18.70
CA ARG A 64 2.77 -4.53 -18.06
C ARG A 64 1.69 -3.49 -17.81
N LEU A 65 0.81 -3.28 -18.79
CA LEU A 65 -0.35 -2.39 -18.63
C LEU A 65 -1.29 -2.86 -17.53
N LYS A 66 -1.57 -4.17 -17.47
CA LYS A 66 -2.36 -4.76 -16.38
C LYS A 66 -1.73 -4.50 -15.01
N VAL A 67 -0.43 -4.76 -14.87
CA VAL A 67 0.31 -4.52 -13.61
C VAL A 67 0.26 -3.06 -13.20
N ALA A 68 0.46 -2.13 -14.14
CA ALA A 68 0.38 -0.69 -13.87
C ALA A 68 -1.01 -0.28 -13.40
N LEU A 69 -2.06 -0.80 -14.05
CA LEU A 69 -3.44 -0.54 -13.66
C LEU A 69 -3.77 -1.10 -12.27
N ASP A 70 -3.32 -2.32 -11.97
CA ASP A 70 -3.52 -2.95 -10.67
C ASP A 70 -2.80 -2.19 -9.55
N ALA A 71 -1.56 -1.77 -9.75
CA ALA A 71 -0.84 -0.92 -8.80
C ALA A 71 -1.56 0.43 -8.59
N ALA A 72 -2.04 1.06 -9.66
CA ALA A 72 -2.80 2.30 -9.59
C ALA A 72 -4.12 2.13 -8.81
N ARG A 73 -4.82 1.00 -8.97
CA ARG A 73 -6.02 0.67 -8.18
C ARG A 73 -5.70 0.52 -6.70
N GLY A 74 -4.60 -0.16 -6.37
CA GLY A 74 -4.13 -0.26 -4.98
C GLY A 74 -3.88 1.10 -4.36
N LEU A 75 -3.18 1.98 -5.08
CA LEU A 75 -2.89 3.35 -4.61
C LEU A 75 -4.13 4.24 -4.52
N SER A 76 -5.04 4.18 -5.51
CA SER A 76 -6.30 4.94 -5.47
C SER A 76 -7.16 4.52 -4.28
N TYR A 77 -7.23 3.21 -3.98
CA TYR A 77 -7.90 2.72 -2.77
C TYR A 77 -7.29 3.31 -1.49
N LEU A 78 -5.96 3.37 -1.37
CA LEU A 78 -5.28 3.99 -0.22
C LEU A 78 -5.53 5.50 -0.13
N HIS A 79 -5.61 6.21 -1.25
CA HIS A 79 -5.74 7.67 -1.25
C HIS A 79 -7.17 8.17 -1.08
N GLU A 80 -8.15 7.42 -1.57
CA GLU A 80 -9.53 7.91 -1.72
C GLU A 80 -10.53 7.13 -0.87
N LEU A 81 -10.25 5.85 -0.59
CA LEU A 81 -11.22 4.94 0.04
C LEU A 81 -10.83 4.52 1.45
N SER A 82 -9.58 4.73 1.89
CA SER A 82 -9.22 4.59 3.29
C SER A 82 -9.55 5.88 4.06
N ASP A 83 -10.07 5.73 5.28
CA ASP A 83 -10.34 6.86 6.17
C ASP A 83 -9.58 6.69 7.51
N PRO A 84 -8.60 7.57 7.81
CA PRO A 84 -8.11 8.64 6.94
C PRO A 84 -7.30 8.12 5.73
N PRO A 85 -7.09 8.94 4.68
CA PRO A 85 -6.27 8.57 3.53
C PRO A 85 -4.86 8.14 3.93
N ILE A 86 -4.30 7.15 3.24
CA ILE A 86 -2.97 6.60 3.50
C ILE A 86 -2.03 6.99 2.35
N ILE A 87 -0.94 7.69 2.67
CA ILE A 87 0.14 7.97 1.71
C ILE A 87 1.24 6.92 1.87
N HIS A 88 1.49 6.14 0.81
CA HIS A 88 2.46 5.03 0.84
C HIS A 88 3.92 5.48 1.05
N ARG A 89 4.30 6.59 0.41
CA ARG A 89 5.64 7.23 0.42
C ARG A 89 6.81 6.41 -0.15
N ASP A 90 6.67 5.10 -0.39
CA ASP A 90 7.74 4.26 -0.98
C ASP A 90 7.29 3.41 -2.18
N VAL A 91 6.68 4.05 -3.18
CA VAL A 91 6.21 3.35 -4.38
C VAL A 91 7.38 3.13 -5.34
N LYS A 92 7.77 1.86 -5.52
CA LYS A 92 8.86 1.43 -6.41
C LYS A 92 8.63 -0.02 -6.85
N SER A 93 9.34 -0.47 -7.88
CA SER A 93 9.13 -1.81 -8.47
C SER A 93 9.47 -2.99 -7.54
N THR A 94 10.24 -2.78 -6.47
CA THR A 94 10.46 -3.80 -5.44
C THR A 94 9.28 -3.95 -4.48
N ASN A 95 8.43 -2.93 -4.40
CA ASN A 95 7.30 -2.84 -3.47
C ASN A 95 5.97 -3.11 -4.18
N ILE A 96 6.04 -3.64 -5.41
CA ILE A 96 4.93 -4.18 -6.17
C ILE A 96 5.19 -5.66 -6.35
N LEU A 97 4.36 -6.51 -5.75
CA LEU A 97 4.46 -7.96 -5.83
C LEU A 97 3.44 -8.51 -6.84
N LEU A 98 3.78 -9.64 -7.47
CA LEU A 98 2.91 -10.30 -8.45
C LEU A 98 2.42 -11.66 -7.92
N ASP A 99 1.12 -11.90 -7.95
CA ASP A 99 0.56 -13.22 -7.62
C ASP A 99 0.70 -14.22 -8.79
N THR A 100 0.23 -15.45 -8.61
CA THR A 100 0.25 -16.53 -9.62
C THR A 100 -0.41 -16.13 -10.94
N ASN A 101 -1.38 -15.21 -10.92
CA ASN A 101 -2.11 -14.73 -12.08
C ASN A 101 -1.57 -13.40 -12.63
N LEU A 102 -0.37 -12.99 -12.17
CA LEU A 102 0.25 -11.70 -12.49
C LEU A 102 -0.66 -10.51 -12.16
N ASN A 103 -1.48 -10.61 -11.11
CA ASN A 103 -2.14 -9.45 -10.52
C ASN A 103 -1.15 -8.74 -9.60
N ALA A 104 -1.12 -7.42 -9.67
CA ALA A 104 -0.19 -6.63 -8.86
C ALA A 104 -0.79 -6.29 -7.49
N LYS A 105 0.06 -6.37 -6.46
CA LYS A 105 -0.24 -5.94 -5.08
C LYS A 105 0.83 -4.99 -4.58
N VAL A 106 0.40 -3.84 -4.06
CA VAL A 106 1.27 -2.87 -3.38
C VAL A 106 1.66 -3.42 -2.01
N ALA A 107 2.93 -3.36 -1.66
CA ALA A 107 3.52 -3.90 -0.43
C ALA A 107 4.51 -2.90 0.20
N ASP A 108 5.04 -3.25 1.39
CA ASP A 108 6.03 -2.47 2.16
C ASP A 108 5.50 -1.11 2.63
N PHE A 109 4.76 -1.15 3.74
CA PHE A 109 4.08 0.00 4.32
C PHE A 109 4.87 0.66 5.46
N GLY A 110 6.13 0.27 5.70
CA GLY A 110 6.93 0.78 6.81
C GLY A 110 7.10 2.29 6.80
N LEU A 111 7.15 2.87 5.59
CA LEU A 111 7.22 4.31 5.39
C LEU A 111 5.85 4.95 5.15
N SER A 112 4.72 4.27 5.28
CA SER A 112 3.41 4.87 5.03
C SER A 112 2.98 5.85 6.13
N LYS A 113 2.02 6.74 5.83
CA LYS A 113 1.41 7.64 6.83
C LYS A 113 -0.05 7.92 6.55
N LEU A 114 -0.82 8.08 7.63
CA LEU A 114 -2.15 8.69 7.58
C LEU A 114 -2.03 10.17 7.23
N LEU A 115 -2.83 10.62 6.27
CA LEU A 115 -3.02 12.02 5.96
C LEU A 115 -4.06 12.60 6.91
N VAL A 116 -3.60 13.24 7.98
CA VAL A 116 -4.47 14.02 8.87
C VAL A 116 -4.75 15.36 8.18
N ILE A 117 -5.88 15.49 7.51
CA ILE A 117 -6.32 16.78 6.97
C ILE A 117 -6.76 17.66 8.15
N LEU A 118 -5.86 18.48 8.69
CA LEU A 118 -6.19 19.55 9.64
C LEU A 118 -6.99 20.72 9.00
N ALA A 119 -7.63 20.51 7.84
CA ALA A 119 -8.18 21.58 7.01
C ALA A 119 -9.55 21.25 6.40
N ARG A 120 -10.51 20.74 7.18
CA ARG A 120 -11.86 21.30 7.07
C ARG A 120 -11.94 22.51 7.98
N VAL A 121 -11.22 23.58 7.60
CA VAL A 121 -11.57 24.92 8.04
C VAL A 121 -13.03 25.08 7.65
N THR A 122 -13.85 25.27 8.67
CA THR A 122 -15.26 25.57 8.61
C THR A 122 -15.51 26.55 7.48
N LEU A 123 -16.11 26.11 6.37
CA LEU A 123 -16.85 27.02 5.50
C LEU A 123 -18.13 27.43 6.26
N GLN A 124 -17.96 28.18 7.35
CA GLN A 124 -18.94 29.19 7.70
C GLN A 124 -18.84 30.24 6.59
N ARG A 125 -19.56 29.99 5.49
CA ARG A 125 -20.15 31.07 4.71
C ARG A 125 -20.87 31.93 5.74
N LYS A 126 -20.27 33.07 6.11
CA LYS A 126 -21.03 34.19 6.67
C LYS A 126 -22.18 34.43 5.68
N SER A 127 -23.37 34.02 6.08
CA SER A 127 -24.62 34.50 5.51
C SER A 127 -24.61 36.01 5.65
N LYS A 128 -24.14 36.71 4.62
CA LYS A 128 -24.46 38.12 4.44
C LYS A 128 -25.96 38.18 4.17
N GLY A 129 -26.70 38.45 5.23
CA GLY A 129 -28.06 38.96 5.17
C GLY A 129 -28.20 39.95 6.31
N HIS A 130 -28.34 41.23 6.01
CA HIS A 130 -29.60 41.97 6.15
C HIS A 130 -29.39 43.39 5.63
N TRP A 131 -30.48 43.92 5.08
CA TRP A 131 -30.68 45.24 4.49
C TRP A 131 -30.25 46.39 5.40
#